data_AF-A0ABC9PCG9-F1
#
_entry.id   AF-A0ABC9PCG9-F1
#
_cell.length_a   1.000
_cell.length_b   1.000
_cell.length_c   1.000
_cell.angle_alpha   90.00
_cell.angle_beta   90.00
_cell.angle_gamma   90.00
#
_symmetry.space_group_name_H-M   'P 1'
#
loop_
_entity.id
_entity.type
_entity.pdbx_description
1 polymer ?
#
loop_
_entity_poly.entity_id
_entity_poly.type
_entity_poly.pdbx_seq_one_letter_code
_entity_poly.pdbx_strand_id
1 'polypeptide(L)'
;MFIDKEIAAVRKAKEKELLHLLQEVYHLDTTKKDEKFSQLILSTVYKIENGKNASIECVRLIPFLNQYLLSAPSKELVDLQTFLQRESNFYRGWISFFSWF
;
A
#
# COMPACT_ATOMS: atom_id res chain seq x y z
N MET A 1 4.72 27.31 4.82
CA MET A 1 4.02 27.08 6.11
C MET A 1 2.56 26.63 5.98
N PHE A 2 1.75 27.13 5.03
CA PHE A 2 0.42 26.56 4.74
C PHE A 2 0.50 25.30 3.86
N ILE A 3 1.32 25.33 2.81
CA ILE A 3 1.52 24.20 1.87
C ILE A 3 2.03 22.94 2.60
N ASP A 4 2.95 23.10 3.55
CA ASP A 4 3.51 21.99 4.32
C ASP A 4 2.46 21.24 5.16
N LYS A 5 1.48 21.98 5.71
CA LYS A 5 0.38 21.39 6.51
C LYS A 5 -0.61 20.64 5.63
N GLU A 6 -0.95 21.17 4.47
CA GLU A 6 -1.86 20.47 3.55
C GLU A 6 -1.22 19.22 2.96
N ILE A 7 0.06 19.28 2.57
CA ILE A 7 0.80 18.10 2.10
C ILE A 7 0.89 17.03 3.20
N ALA A 8 1.16 17.43 4.45
CA ALA A 8 1.17 16.51 5.58
C ALA A 8 -0.21 15.89 5.85
N ALA A 9 -1.29 16.67 5.74
CA ALA A 9 -2.65 16.19 5.92
C ALA A 9 -3.07 15.20 4.82
N VAL A 10 -2.77 15.51 3.55
CA VAL A 10 -3.01 14.62 2.41
C VAL A 10 -2.23 13.33 2.55
N ARG A 11 -0.96 13.40 2.94
CA ARG A 11 -0.13 12.21 3.20
C ARG A 11 -0.73 11.34 4.31
N LYS A 12 -1.15 11.95 5.42
CA LYS A 12 -1.76 11.22 6.55
C LYS A 12 -3.11 10.59 6.18
N ALA A 13 -3.90 11.25 5.34
CA ALA A 13 -5.15 10.70 4.82
C ALA A 13 -4.90 9.45 3.95
N LYS A 14 -3.91 9.51 3.05
CA LYS A 14 -3.49 8.37 2.23
C LYS A 14 -2.94 7.20 3.05
N GLU A 15 -2.12 7.49 4.06
CA GLU A 15 -1.63 6.47 4.99
C GLU A 15 -2.79 5.78 5.73
N LYS A 16 -3.79 6.54 6.16
CA LYS A 16 -5.00 5.99 6.79
C LYS A 16 -5.83 5.12 5.83
N GLU A 17 -5.98 5.55 4.58
CA GLU A 17 -6.67 4.78 3.54
C GLU A 17 -5.95 3.46 3.24
N LEU A 18 -4.62 3.50 3.12
CA LEU A 18 -3.80 2.30 2.95
C LEU A 18 -3.93 1.33 4.12
N LEU A 19 -3.88 1.83 5.36
CA LEU A 19 -4.04 1.01 6.55
C LEU A 19 -5.44 0.35 6.60
N HIS A 20 -6.48 1.08 6.20
CA HIS A 20 -7.83 0.54 6.10
C HIS A 20 -7.91 -0.62 5.09
N LEU A 21 -7.39 -0.43 3.88
CA LEU A 21 -7.37 -1.47 2.84
C LEU A 21 -6.55 -2.70 3.27
N LEU A 22 -5.43 -2.49 3.95
CA LEU A 22 -4.62 -3.59 4.49
C LEU A 22 -5.36 -4.37 5.58
N GLN A 23 -6.13 -3.68 6.43
CA GLN A 23 -6.99 -4.33 7.42
C GLN A 23 -8.08 -5.16 6.76
N GLU A 24 -8.79 -4.62 5.77
CA GLU A 24 -9.82 -5.36 5.02
C GLU A 24 -9.25 -6.64 4.39
N VAL A 25 -8.09 -6.53 3.75
CA VAL A 25 -7.39 -7.69 3.17
C VAL A 25 -6.96 -8.69 4.24
N TYR A 26 -6.51 -8.24 5.41
CA TYR A 26 -6.17 -9.13 6.53
C TYR A 26 -7.39 -9.88 7.10
N HIS A 27 -8.58 -9.27 7.06
CA HIS A 27 -9.79 -9.90 7.56
C HIS A 27 -10.31 -11.03 6.67
N LEU A 28 -9.88 -11.10 5.40
CA LEU A 28 -10.24 -12.17 4.48
C LEU A 28 -9.79 -13.55 4.96
N ASP A 29 -10.69 -14.54 4.83
CA ASP A 29 -10.38 -15.94 5.17
C ASP A 29 -9.24 -16.51 4.31
N THR A 30 -9.13 -16.08 3.05
CA THR A 30 -8.05 -16.48 2.14
C THR A 30 -6.70 -15.98 2.61
N THR A 31 -6.63 -14.72 3.08
CA THR A 31 -5.42 -14.14 3.65
C THR A 31 -5.03 -14.78 4.97
N LYS A 32 -6.00 -15.09 5.84
CA LYS A 32 -5.75 -15.74 7.14
C LYS A 32 -5.27 -17.18 7.01
N LYS A 33 -5.73 -17.90 5.97
CA LYS A 33 -5.27 -19.26 5.67
C LYS A 33 -3.84 -19.30 5.16
N ASP A 34 -3.35 -18.19 4.59
CA ASP A 34 -1.97 -18.06 4.15
C ASP A 34 -1.12 -17.30 5.18
N GLU A 35 -0.36 -18.05 5.96
CA GLU A 35 0.50 -17.51 7.01
C GLU A 35 1.56 -16.53 6.46
N LYS A 36 2.09 -16.78 5.26
CA LYS A 36 3.11 -15.89 4.66
C LYS A 36 2.48 -14.57 4.23
N PHE A 37 1.29 -14.61 3.64
CA PHE A 37 0.61 -13.39 3.21
C PHE A 37 0.12 -12.56 4.37
N SER A 38 -0.52 -13.20 5.36
CA SER A 38 -0.98 -12.52 6.57
C SER A 38 0.17 -11.86 7.32
N GLN A 39 1.33 -12.54 7.47
CA GLN A 39 2.52 -11.94 8.06
C GLN A 39 3.06 -10.76 7.23
N LEU A 40 2.99 -10.84 5.89
CA LEU A 40 3.43 -9.75 5.01
C LEU A 40 2.55 -8.51 5.16
N ILE A 41 1.23 -8.68 5.20
CA ILE A 41 0.27 -7.59 5.43
C ILE A 41 0.51 -6.96 6.81
N LEU A 42 0.64 -7.77 7.87
CA LEU A 42 0.93 -7.28 9.22
C LEU A 42 2.29 -6.57 9.31
N SER A 43 3.33 -7.10 8.65
CA SER A 43 4.65 -6.48 8.60
C SER A 43 4.59 -5.10 7.94
N THR A 44 3.84 -4.97 6.86
CA THR A 44 3.66 -3.68 6.18
C THR A 44 2.89 -2.69 7.04
N VAL A 45 1.78 -3.10 7.67
CA VAL A 45 1.04 -2.26 8.63
C VAL A 45 1.98 -1.76 9.73
N TYR A 46 2.73 -2.67 10.36
CA TYR A 46 3.68 -2.33 11.42
C TYR A 46 4.76 -1.33 10.96
N LYS A 47 5.30 -1.49 9.75
CA LYS A 47 6.30 -0.56 9.21
C LYS A 47 5.72 0.82 8.95
N ILE A 48 4.50 0.92 8.41
CA ILE A 48 3.81 2.18 8.16
C ILE A 48 3.54 2.90 9.47
N GLU A 49 3.03 2.19 10.49
CA GLU A 49 2.79 2.75 11.82
C GLU A 49 4.08 3.25 12.50
N ASN A 50 5.22 2.58 12.23
CA ASN A 50 6.54 3.02 12.70
C ASN A 50 7.17 4.14 11.84
N GLY A 51 6.41 4.79 10.96
CA GLY A 51 6.87 5.94 10.19
C GLY A 51 7.74 5.59 8.99
N LYS A 52 7.77 4.32 8.54
CA LYS A 52 8.35 3.99 7.24
C LYS A 52 7.50 4.59 6.12
N ASN A 53 8.14 4.88 5.00
CA ASN A 53 7.47 5.46 3.85
C ASN A 53 6.45 4.48 3.26
N ALA A 54 5.17 4.81 3.39
CA ALA A 54 4.07 4.03 2.86
C ALA A 54 4.23 3.73 1.36
N SER A 55 4.67 4.69 0.54
CA SER A 55 4.87 4.48 -0.89
C SER A 55 5.93 3.42 -1.20
N ILE A 56 6.98 3.29 -0.38
CA ILE A 56 8.01 2.24 -0.55
C ILE A 56 7.45 0.87 -0.19
N GLU A 57 6.76 0.77 0.94
CA GLU A 57 6.14 -0.50 1.34
C GLU A 57 5.00 -0.90 0.38
N CYS A 58 4.31 0.07 -0.22
CA CYS A 58 3.33 -0.14 -1.29
C CYS A 58 3.96 -0.84 -2.50
N VAL A 59 5.10 -0.33 -3.00
CA VAL A 59 5.79 -0.94 -4.15
C VAL A 59 6.25 -2.36 -3.85
N ARG A 60 6.68 -2.63 -2.61
CA ARG A 60 7.07 -3.97 -2.16
C ARG A 60 5.91 -4.95 -2.11
N LEU A 61 4.70 -4.49 -1.81
CA LEU A 61 3.48 -5.29 -1.73
C LEU A 61 2.93 -5.75 -3.09
N ILE A 62 3.08 -4.94 -4.14
CA ILE A 62 2.52 -5.19 -5.49
C ILE A 62 2.81 -6.60 -6.03
N PRO A 63 4.06 -7.10 -6.07
CA PRO A 63 4.35 -8.41 -6.65
C PRO A 63 3.68 -9.55 -5.88
N PHE A 64 3.59 -9.45 -4.55
CA PHE A 64 2.90 -10.44 -3.72
C PHE A 64 1.40 -10.39 -3.96
N LEU A 65 0.80 -9.20 -3.97
CA LEU A 65 -0.63 -9.04 -4.26
C LEU A 65 -1.03 -9.60 -5.63
N ASN A 66 -0.22 -9.39 -6.66
CA ASN A 66 -0.47 -9.95 -7.99
C ASN A 66 -0.52 -11.50 -7.94
N GLN A 67 0.36 -12.12 -7.16
CA GLN A 67 0.38 -13.57 -6.99
C GLN A 67 -0.88 -14.08 -6.27
N TYR A 68 -1.36 -13.37 -5.26
CA TYR A 68 -2.60 -13.72 -4.55
C TYR A 68 -3.85 -13.47 -5.38
N LEU A 69 -3.92 -12.38 -6.14
CA LEU A 69 -5.02 -12.09 -7.06
C LEU A 69 -5.22 -13.17 -8.12
N LEU A 70 -4.13 -13.77 -8.61
CA LEU A 70 -4.20 -14.88 -9.56
C LEU A 70 -4.74 -16.16 -8.92
N SER A 71 -4.54 -16.34 -7.62
CA SER A 71 -4.92 -17.56 -6.89
C SER A 71 -6.31 -17.47 -6.27
N ALA A 72 -6.68 -16.30 -5.75
CA ALA A 72 -7.94 -16.02 -5.08
C ALA A 72 -8.32 -14.54 -5.30
N PRO A 73 -8.98 -14.21 -6.42
CA PRO A 73 -9.41 -12.84 -6.68
C PRO A 73 -10.48 -12.44 -5.66
N SER A 74 -10.27 -11.33 -4.97
CA SER A 74 -11.25 -10.72 -4.06
C SER A 74 -11.35 -9.23 -4.32
N LYS A 75 -12.50 -8.63 -3.97
CA LYS A 75 -12.74 -7.20 -4.19
C LYS A 75 -11.73 -6.34 -3.43
N GLU A 76 -11.46 -6.70 -2.19
CA GLU A 76 -10.55 -6.01 -1.28
C GLU A 76 -9.10 -6.08 -1.80
N LEU A 77 -8.69 -7.20 -2.40
CA LEU A 77 -7.39 -7.34 -3.05
C LEU A 77 -7.29 -6.47 -4.31
N VAL A 78 -8.35 -6.37 -5.11
CA VAL A 78 -8.42 -5.48 -6.29
C VAL A 78 -8.39 -4.01 -5.87
N ASP A 79 -9.13 -3.64 -4.82
CA ASP A 79 -9.17 -2.28 -4.29
C ASP A 79 -7.78 -1.87 -3.75
N LEU A 80 -7.12 -2.75 -3.00
CA LEU A 80 -5.75 -2.57 -2.56
C LEU A 80 -4.78 -2.47 -3.76
N GLN A 81 -4.87 -3.35 -4.75
CA GLN A 81 -4.01 -3.30 -5.93
C GLN A 81 -4.19 -1.98 -6.70
N THR A 82 -5.42 -1.51 -6.86
CA THR A 82 -5.73 -0.25 -7.55
C THR A 82 -5.12 0.95 -6.81
N PHE A 83 -5.26 0.98 -5.49
CA PHE A 83 -4.63 1.99 -4.64
C PHE A 83 -3.10 1.96 -4.77
N LEU A 84 -2.49 0.77 -4.69
CA LEU A 84 -1.04 0.60 -4.80
C LEU A 84 -0.49 0.99 -6.18
N GLN A 85 -1.21 0.69 -7.26
CA GLN A 85 -0.81 1.10 -8.61
C GLN A 85 -0.86 2.61 -8.78
N ARG A 86 -1.88 3.28 -8.22
CA ARG A 86 -1.96 4.74 -8.21
C ARG A 86 -0.78 5.37 -7.47
N GLU A 87 -0.43 4.86 -6.29
CA GLU A 87 0.72 5.35 -5.51
C GLU A 87 2.06 5.02 -6.17
N SER A 88 2.21 3.84 -6.77
CA SER A 88 3.42 3.44 -7.52
C SER A 88 3.63 4.30 -8.76
N ASN A 89 2.56 4.60 -9.51
CA ASN A 89 2.63 5.49 -10.68
C ASN A 89 2.96 6.92 -10.28
N PHE A 90 2.44 7.39 -9.14
CA PHE A 90 2.83 8.67 -8.57
C PHE A 90 4.33 8.67 -8.22
N TYR A 91 4.82 7.66 -7.50
CA TYR A 91 6.23 7.54 -7.13
C TYR A 91 7.18 7.44 -8.35
N ARG A 92 6.81 6.66 -9.38
CA ARG A 92 7.56 6.59 -10.65
C ARG A 92 7.57 7.92 -11.39
N GLY A 93 6.44 8.64 -11.41
CA GLY A 93 6.35 9.99 -11.98
C GLY A 93 7.33 10.95 -11.29
N TRP A 94 7.38 10.93 -9.96
CA TRP A 94 8.38 11.71 -9.20
C TRP A 94 9.81 11.30 -9.50
N ILE A 95 10.15 10.01 -9.55
CA ILE A 95 11.48 9.56 -9.92
C ILE A 95 11.86 10.04 -11.32
N SER A 96 10.94 9.97 -12.30
CA SER A 96 11.20 10.46 -13.65
C SER A 96 11.48 11.96 -13.68
N PHE A 97 10.75 12.73 -12.87
CA PHE A 97 10.94 14.17 -12.72
C PHE A 97 12.31 14.51 -12.10
N PHE A 98 12.74 13.77 -11.07
CA PHE A 98 14.06 13.93 -10.47
C PHE A 98 15.21 13.36 -11.32
N SER A 99 14.96 12.45 -12.26
CA SER A 99 15.99 11.92 -13.18
C SER A 99 16.28 12.82 -14.37
N TRP A 100 15.41 13.81 -14.63
CA TRP A 100 15.54 14.75 -15.76
C TRP A 100 16.24 16.06 -15.37
N PHE A 101 16.54 16.26 -14.09
CA PHE A 101 17.27 17.41 -13.54
C PHE A 101 18.62 16.95 -12.99
#